data_AF-A0A7C1H1G3-F1
#
_entry.id   AF-A0A7C1H1G3-F1
#
_cell.length_a   1.000
_cell.length_b   1.000
_cell.length_c   1.000
_cell.angle_alpha   90.00
_cell.angle_beta   90.00
_cell.angle_gamma   90.00
#
_symmetry.space_group_name_H-M   'P 1'
#
loop_
_entity.id
_entity.type
_entity.pdbx_description
1 polymer ?
#
loop_
_entity_poly.entity_id
_entity_poly.type
_entity_poly.pdbx_seq_one_letter_code
_entity_poly.pdbx_strand_id
1 'polypeptide(L)'
;MLQFLRHISLNHDLQYILPTATIAILVLFVLLRRALSANRLNEKYFRMARGFLMAPLLAIAILAVENYRATDYYRFESYINAYEFYHYYIGTKYAREVGYTNMYAASLVADKDTGMKWRDKSGTIRDLATGRHINHKTVLDNADKYRAMFSEKRWEEFKKDILYFKKNLVQYRWNGILKDKGYNGTPVWSMVVGTVFSNRISTDSDKGMMFLALLDPLLILVAFLMAAWAFGWRTAFLMIILLGTNYMMKWWHMKGAYLRTDWAMCLVGAACLIKKERFGWAGVLTGWAVLSRIFPAVLLFGVGAKLFWHLVDLTATEAWALYKRMEIQTRPLTARMTIYATLLVFAIAVIWGSYGMASGVIAPWMGGESRGVSEFFDYVKAGAGGNSPLMHLFTLAVWGAAG
;
A
#
# COMPACT_ATOMS: atom_id res chain seq x y z
N MET A 1 -19.45 -1.56 -32.41
CA MET A 1 -19.03 -2.28 -31.19
C MET A 1 -19.15 -1.42 -29.93
N LEU A 2 -18.49 -0.26 -29.83
CA LEU A 2 -18.51 0.59 -28.62
C LEU A 2 -19.91 1.06 -28.18
N GLN A 3 -20.79 1.44 -29.10
CA GLN A 3 -22.17 1.87 -28.76
C GLN A 3 -23.02 0.72 -28.20
N PHE A 4 -22.89 -0.47 -28.77
CA PHE A 4 -23.58 -1.68 -28.31
C PHE A 4 -23.14 -2.08 -26.88
N LEU A 5 -21.83 -2.13 -26.64
CA LEU A 5 -21.29 -2.43 -25.31
C LEU A 5 -21.73 -1.40 -24.27
N ARG A 6 -21.76 -0.12 -24.65
CA ARG A 6 -22.26 0.97 -23.80
C ARG A 6 -23.74 0.80 -23.48
N HIS A 7 -24.58 0.45 -24.46
CA HIS A 7 -25.99 0.21 -24.24
C HIS A 7 -26.22 -0.91 -23.22
N ILE A 8 -25.48 -2.03 -23.34
CA ILE A 8 -25.56 -3.12 -22.36
C ILE A 8 -25.19 -2.63 -20.95
N SER A 9 -24.06 -1.93 -20.82
CA SER A 9 -23.57 -1.51 -19.51
C SER A 9 -24.45 -0.48 -18.80
N LEU A 10 -25.26 0.28 -19.54
CA LEU A 10 -26.16 1.28 -18.96
C LEU A 10 -27.53 0.70 -18.59
N ASN A 11 -27.95 -0.41 -19.21
CA ASN A 11 -29.28 -0.99 -19.01
C ASN A 11 -29.28 -2.26 -18.15
N HIS A 12 -28.10 -2.77 -17.76
CA HIS A 12 -27.97 -3.97 -16.96
C HIS A 12 -26.97 -3.80 -15.80
N ASP A 13 -27.24 -4.47 -14.69
CA ASP A 13 -26.38 -4.49 -13.50
C ASP A 13 -25.17 -5.42 -13.69
N LEU A 14 -24.27 -5.03 -14.60
CA LEU A 14 -23.06 -5.80 -14.94
C LEU A 14 -22.16 -6.07 -13.72
N GLN A 15 -22.25 -5.26 -12.67
CA GLN A 15 -21.52 -5.48 -11.42
C GLN A 15 -21.89 -6.81 -10.72
N TYR A 16 -23.10 -7.35 -10.93
CA TYR A 16 -23.54 -8.63 -10.36
C TYR A 16 -23.58 -9.75 -11.40
N ILE A 17 -23.96 -9.42 -12.64
CA ILE A 17 -24.09 -10.38 -13.74
C ILE A 17 -22.71 -10.95 -14.12
N LEU A 18 -21.70 -10.10 -14.28
CA LEU A 18 -20.39 -10.53 -14.76
C LEU A 18 -19.65 -11.43 -13.75
N PRO A 19 -19.62 -11.14 -12.43
CA PRO A 19 -19.04 -12.08 -11.46
C PRO A 19 -19.78 -13.42 -11.41
N THR A 20 -21.11 -13.42 -11.46
CA THR A 20 -21.91 -14.65 -11.45
C THR A 20 -21.62 -15.52 -12.68
N ALA A 21 -21.61 -14.93 -13.87
CA ALA A 21 -21.23 -15.62 -15.10
C ALA A 21 -19.79 -16.14 -15.06
N THR A 22 -18.87 -15.37 -14.46
CA THR A 22 -17.47 -15.78 -14.25
C THR A 22 -17.39 -17.01 -13.35
N ILE A 23 -18.12 -17.03 -12.23
CA ILE A 23 -18.17 -18.18 -11.32
C ILE A 23 -18.69 -19.42 -12.06
N ALA A 24 -19.75 -19.30 -12.85
CA ALA A 24 -20.27 -20.41 -13.64
C ALA A 24 -19.21 -20.97 -14.61
N ILE A 25 -18.48 -20.10 -15.33
CA ILE A 25 -17.39 -20.51 -16.21
C ILE A 25 -16.24 -21.18 -15.43
N LEU A 26 -15.90 -20.67 -14.25
CA LEU A 26 -14.88 -21.29 -13.39
C LEU A 26 -15.30 -22.68 -12.91
N VAL A 27 -16.57 -22.88 -12.56
CA VAL A 27 -17.12 -24.20 -12.26
C VAL A 27 -16.95 -25.13 -13.47
N LEU A 28 -17.26 -24.67 -14.68
CA LEU A 28 -17.04 -25.46 -15.89
C LEU A 28 -15.56 -25.81 -16.11
N PHE A 29 -14.63 -24.88 -15.87
CA PHE A 29 -13.19 -25.19 -15.91
C PHE A 29 -12.79 -26.26 -14.89
N VAL A 30 -13.35 -26.23 -13.68
CA VAL A 30 -13.08 -27.23 -12.64
C VAL A 30 -13.65 -28.60 -13.03
N LEU A 31 -14.89 -28.64 -13.51
CA LEU A 31 -15.53 -29.88 -13.98
C LEU A 31 -14.77 -30.48 -15.16
N LEU A 32 -14.35 -29.64 -16.11
CA LEU A 32 -13.55 -30.05 -17.26
C LEU A 32 -12.20 -30.66 -16.82
N ARG A 33 -11.53 -30.04 -15.84
CA ARG A 33 -10.28 -30.57 -15.27
C ARG A 33 -10.51 -31.89 -14.54
N ARG A 34 -11.60 -32.01 -13.76
CA ARG A 34 -11.95 -33.27 -13.08
C ARG A 34 -12.26 -34.39 -14.07
N ALA A 35 -12.96 -34.11 -15.17
CA ALA A 35 -13.26 -35.10 -16.20
C ALA A 35 -11.99 -35.64 -16.88
N LEU A 36 -11.01 -34.76 -17.15
CA LEU A 36 -9.69 -35.15 -17.63
C LEU A 36 -8.97 -36.04 -16.60
N SER A 37 -8.90 -35.60 -15.33
CA SER A 37 -8.24 -36.37 -14.26
C SER A 37 -8.89 -37.72 -13.98
N ALA A 38 -10.19 -37.86 -14.23
CA ALA A 38 -10.92 -39.11 -14.12
C ALA A 38 -10.85 -39.98 -15.39
N ASN A 39 -10.00 -39.63 -16.37
CA ASN A 39 -9.88 -40.29 -17.68
C ASN A 39 -11.19 -40.39 -18.48
N ARG A 40 -12.17 -39.54 -18.20
CA ARG A 40 -13.46 -39.47 -18.91
C ARG A 40 -13.40 -38.62 -20.18
N LEU A 41 -12.30 -37.89 -20.38
CA LEU A 41 -12.10 -36.99 -21.51
C LEU A 41 -10.66 -37.06 -22.00
N ASN A 42 -10.47 -37.20 -23.31
CA ASN A 42 -9.14 -37.18 -23.94
C ASN A 42 -8.58 -35.74 -23.98
N GLU A 43 -7.25 -35.60 -23.85
CA GLU A 43 -6.51 -34.34 -23.92
C GLU A 43 -6.84 -33.46 -25.13
N LYS A 44 -7.10 -34.04 -26.31
CA LYS A 44 -7.49 -33.26 -27.51
C LYS A 44 -8.79 -32.49 -27.26
N TYR A 45 -9.83 -33.18 -26.80
CA TYR A 45 -11.13 -32.58 -26.51
C TYR A 45 -11.09 -31.67 -25.29
N PHE A 46 -10.27 -32.00 -24.28
CA PHE A 46 -10.00 -31.11 -23.16
C PHE A 46 -9.43 -29.75 -23.61
N ARG A 47 -8.41 -29.76 -24.48
CA ARG A 47 -7.82 -28.52 -25.00
C ARG A 47 -8.83 -27.71 -25.80
N MET A 48 -9.64 -28.36 -26.64
CA MET A 48 -10.69 -27.71 -27.41
C MET A 48 -11.77 -27.07 -26.52
N ALA A 49 -12.31 -27.83 -25.55
CA ALA A 49 -13.30 -27.32 -24.59
C ALA A 49 -12.73 -26.19 -23.72
N ARG A 50 -11.47 -26.31 -23.29
CA ARG A 50 -10.77 -25.24 -22.56
C ARG A 50 -10.68 -23.97 -23.42
N GLY A 51 -10.34 -24.09 -24.70
CA GLY A 51 -10.32 -22.97 -25.65
C GLY A 51 -11.71 -22.34 -25.82
N PHE A 52 -12.75 -23.17 -25.94
CA PHE A 52 -14.13 -22.71 -26.04
C PHE A 52 -14.56 -21.92 -24.79
N LEU A 53 -14.20 -22.38 -23.57
CA LEU A 53 -14.49 -21.65 -22.33
C LEU A 53 -13.70 -20.34 -22.17
N MET A 54 -12.58 -20.17 -22.86
CA MET A 54 -11.83 -18.91 -22.85
C MET A 54 -12.55 -17.79 -23.61
N ALA A 55 -13.32 -18.11 -24.65
CA ALA A 55 -14.06 -17.12 -25.44
C ALA A 55 -15.13 -16.35 -24.63
N PRO A 56 -16.06 -16.99 -23.89
CA PRO A 56 -17.01 -16.28 -23.05
C PRO A 56 -16.29 -15.58 -21.88
N LEU A 57 -15.19 -16.12 -21.35
CA LEU A 57 -14.41 -15.43 -20.32
C LEU A 57 -13.79 -14.12 -20.85
N LEU A 58 -13.27 -14.13 -22.08
CA LEU A 58 -12.79 -12.93 -22.76
C LEU A 58 -13.94 -11.92 -22.97
N ALA A 59 -15.11 -12.38 -23.41
CA ALA A 59 -16.27 -11.52 -23.60
C ALA A 59 -16.70 -10.84 -22.28
N ILE A 60 -16.72 -11.58 -21.17
CA ILE A 60 -16.99 -11.03 -19.83
C ILE A 60 -15.90 -10.03 -19.42
N ALA A 61 -14.63 -10.30 -19.70
CA ALA A 61 -13.55 -9.37 -19.39
C ALA A 61 -13.68 -8.05 -20.18
N ILE A 62 -14.04 -8.11 -21.46
CA ILE A 62 -14.32 -6.92 -22.29
C ILE A 62 -15.51 -6.14 -21.71
N LEU A 63 -16.58 -6.83 -21.32
CA LEU A 63 -17.74 -6.20 -20.67
C LEU A 63 -17.38 -5.61 -19.29
N ALA A 64 -16.44 -6.19 -18.56
CA ALA A 64 -15.97 -5.64 -17.29
C ALA A 64 -15.17 -4.34 -17.48
N VAL A 65 -14.33 -4.26 -18.53
CA VAL A 65 -13.68 -3.00 -18.92
C VAL A 65 -14.72 -1.97 -19.31
N GLU A 66 -15.75 -2.36 -20.06
CA GLU A 66 -16.85 -1.46 -20.40
C GLU A 66 -17.64 -1.03 -19.16
N ASN A 67 -17.90 -1.91 -18.19
CA ASN A 67 -18.57 -1.56 -16.94
C ASN A 67 -17.73 -0.56 -16.13
N TYR A 68 -16.41 -0.76 -16.06
CA TYR A 68 -15.50 0.22 -15.47
C TYR A 68 -15.58 1.55 -16.21
N ARG A 69 -15.62 1.53 -17.54
CA ARG A 69 -15.73 2.74 -18.36
C ARG A 69 -17.09 3.39 -18.19
N ALA A 70 -18.18 2.78 -18.64
CA ALA A 70 -19.52 3.35 -18.76
C ALA A 70 -20.18 3.76 -17.43
N THR A 71 -20.03 2.98 -16.35
CA THR A 71 -20.66 3.39 -15.07
C THR A 71 -19.92 4.59 -14.50
N ASP A 72 -20.65 5.67 -14.21
CA ASP A 72 -20.12 6.90 -13.62
C ASP A 72 -18.93 7.51 -14.40
N TYR A 73 -18.84 7.31 -15.72
CA TYR A 73 -17.68 7.76 -16.53
C TYR A 73 -17.46 9.27 -16.54
N TYR A 74 -18.55 10.01 -16.70
CA TYR A 74 -18.58 11.46 -16.78
C TYR A 74 -19.47 12.00 -15.68
N ARG A 75 -19.08 11.71 -14.44
CA ARG A 75 -19.80 12.30 -13.34
C ARG A 75 -19.26 13.71 -13.11
N PHE A 76 -20.14 14.70 -13.26
CA PHE A 76 -19.79 16.12 -13.39
C PHE A 76 -18.97 16.42 -14.66
N GLU A 77 -19.25 15.71 -15.75
CA GLU A 77 -18.69 15.99 -17.09
C GLU A 77 -17.17 15.85 -17.21
N SER A 78 -16.51 15.19 -16.24
CA SER A 78 -15.05 15.01 -16.22
C SER A 78 -14.67 13.55 -15.95
N TYR A 79 -13.57 13.10 -16.59
CA TYR A 79 -12.88 11.85 -16.26
C TYR A 79 -11.86 12.03 -15.11
N ILE A 80 -11.55 13.26 -14.72
CA ILE A 80 -10.78 13.54 -13.51
C ILE A 80 -11.72 13.55 -12.32
N ASN A 81 -11.49 12.65 -11.35
CA ASN A 81 -12.20 12.69 -10.09
C ASN A 81 -11.58 13.79 -9.21
N ALA A 82 -11.93 15.04 -9.49
CA ALA A 82 -11.32 16.22 -8.87
C ALA A 82 -11.36 16.19 -7.33
N TYR A 83 -12.34 15.49 -6.74
CA TYR A 83 -12.45 15.34 -5.29
C TYR A 83 -11.32 14.47 -4.72
N GLU A 84 -11.07 13.30 -5.31
CA GLU A 84 -9.91 12.48 -4.94
C GLU A 84 -8.61 13.14 -5.38
N PHE A 85 -8.58 13.70 -6.58
CA PHE A 85 -7.39 14.28 -7.18
C PHE A 85 -6.81 15.43 -6.35
N TYR A 86 -7.67 16.29 -5.81
CA TYR A 86 -7.26 17.38 -4.92
C TYR A 86 -6.41 16.87 -3.76
N HIS A 87 -6.87 15.84 -3.04
CA HIS A 87 -6.21 15.36 -1.84
C HIS A 87 -4.78 14.86 -2.13
N TYR A 88 -4.61 14.13 -3.23
CA TYR A 88 -3.33 13.57 -3.60
C TYR A 88 -2.44 14.60 -4.31
N TYR A 89 -2.97 15.38 -5.26
CA TYR A 89 -2.19 16.37 -6.01
C TYR A 89 -1.71 17.51 -5.11
N ILE A 90 -2.60 18.10 -4.30
CA ILE A 90 -2.21 19.16 -3.34
C ILE A 90 -1.30 18.58 -2.26
N GLY A 91 -1.66 17.41 -1.73
CA GLY A 91 -0.90 16.73 -0.68
C GLY A 91 0.54 16.41 -1.08
N THR A 92 0.81 16.05 -2.33
CA THR A 92 2.18 15.79 -2.82
C THR A 92 2.90 17.05 -3.29
N LYS A 93 2.23 17.95 -3.99
CA LYS A 93 2.85 19.15 -4.57
C LYS A 93 3.27 20.16 -3.50
N TYR A 94 2.48 20.28 -2.43
CA TYR A 94 2.71 21.25 -1.35
C TYR A 94 3.08 20.58 -0.02
N ALA A 95 3.59 19.34 -0.08
CA ALA A 95 3.92 18.56 1.10
C ALA A 95 4.86 19.28 2.08
N ARG A 96 5.76 20.14 1.56
CA ARG A 96 6.71 20.90 2.38
C ARG A 96 6.06 22.06 3.13
N GLU A 97 5.07 22.70 2.52
CA GLU A 97 4.38 23.86 3.06
C GLU A 97 3.25 23.45 4.01
N VAL A 98 2.38 22.51 3.60
CA VAL A 98 1.18 22.17 4.37
C VAL A 98 1.30 20.89 5.19
N GLY A 99 2.27 20.03 4.89
CA GLY A 99 2.40 18.71 5.50
C GLY A 99 1.11 17.89 5.38
N TYR A 100 0.86 17.02 6.36
CA TYR A 100 -0.39 16.25 6.44
C TYR A 100 -1.50 16.99 7.18
N THR A 101 -1.19 18.11 7.84
CA THR A 101 -2.08 18.69 8.87
C THR A 101 -2.74 19.99 8.43
N ASN A 102 -2.06 20.82 7.62
CA ASN A 102 -2.50 22.19 7.35
C ASN A 102 -3.22 22.35 6.00
N MET A 103 -3.33 21.28 5.20
CA MET A 103 -3.84 21.34 3.82
C MET A 103 -5.23 21.98 3.71
N TYR A 104 -6.18 21.59 4.57
CA TYR A 104 -7.55 22.10 4.52
C TYR A 104 -7.67 23.54 4.98
N ALA A 105 -6.94 23.90 6.04
CA ALA A 105 -6.93 25.27 6.53
C ALA A 105 -6.31 26.23 5.51
N ALA A 106 -5.16 25.86 4.93
CA ALA A 106 -4.55 26.62 3.84
C ALA A 106 -5.47 26.74 2.62
N SER A 107 -6.16 25.65 2.26
CA SER A 107 -7.12 25.66 1.14
C SER A 107 -8.33 26.56 1.39
N LEU A 108 -8.83 26.64 2.62
CA LEU A 108 -9.91 27.56 2.99
C LEU A 108 -9.46 29.02 2.86
N VAL A 109 -8.23 29.34 3.29
CA VAL A 109 -7.66 30.69 3.14
C VAL A 109 -7.46 31.04 1.67
N ALA A 110 -6.92 30.13 0.86
CA ALA A 110 -6.79 30.31 -0.58
C ALA A 110 -8.15 30.44 -1.31
N ASP A 111 -9.18 29.74 -0.84
CA ASP A 111 -10.54 29.88 -1.37
C ASP A 111 -11.11 31.28 -1.09
N LYS A 112 -10.89 31.82 0.11
CA LYS A 112 -11.23 33.21 0.46
C LYS A 112 -10.49 34.20 -0.45
N ASP A 113 -9.17 34.03 -0.62
CA ASP A 113 -8.32 34.92 -1.42
C ASP A 113 -8.64 34.87 -2.92
N THR A 114 -9.31 33.81 -3.40
CA THR A 114 -9.73 33.63 -4.80
C THR A 114 -11.25 33.75 -4.99
N GLY A 115 -11.95 34.38 -4.03
CA GLY A 115 -13.40 34.58 -4.05
C GLY A 115 -14.16 33.40 -3.47
N MET A 116 -14.38 33.41 -2.15
CA MET A 116 -14.92 32.31 -1.34
C MET A 116 -16.04 31.50 -2.02
N LYS A 117 -15.80 30.21 -2.25
CA LYS A 117 -16.86 29.27 -2.66
C LYS A 117 -17.34 28.42 -1.51
N TRP A 118 -16.48 28.04 -0.58
CA TRP A 118 -16.82 27.14 0.50
C TRP A 118 -17.93 27.75 1.36
N ARG A 119 -19.02 27.00 1.54
CA ARG A 119 -20.19 27.42 2.32
C ARG A 119 -20.93 26.19 2.82
N ASP A 120 -20.39 25.54 3.85
CA ASP A 120 -21.05 24.42 4.52
C ASP A 120 -21.95 24.90 5.65
N LYS A 121 -23.13 24.27 5.81
CA LYS A 121 -24.10 24.65 6.85
C LYS A 121 -23.57 24.48 8.27
N SER A 122 -22.64 23.56 8.50
CA SER A 122 -22.05 23.36 9.82
C SER A 122 -21.13 24.50 10.25
N GLY A 123 -20.63 25.31 9.31
CA GLY A 123 -19.61 26.31 9.60
C GLY A 123 -18.28 25.72 10.08
N THR A 124 -18.03 24.43 9.87
CA THR A 124 -16.81 23.74 10.32
C THR A 124 -16.09 23.00 9.21
N ILE A 125 -14.75 22.98 9.29
CA ILE A 125 -13.86 22.13 8.49
C ILE A 125 -13.16 21.12 9.40
N ARG A 126 -12.55 20.08 8.84
CA ARG A 126 -11.74 19.14 9.62
C ARG A 126 -10.35 19.73 9.87
N ASP A 127 -9.88 19.63 11.10
CA ASP A 127 -8.48 19.72 11.45
C ASP A 127 -7.82 18.34 11.25
N LEU A 128 -6.86 18.26 10.34
CA LEU A 128 -6.19 16.99 10.01
C LEU A 128 -5.19 16.55 11.09
N ALA A 129 -4.73 17.45 11.97
CA ALA A 129 -3.85 17.06 13.08
C ALA A 129 -4.61 16.29 14.16
N THR A 130 -5.83 16.73 14.49
CA THR A 130 -6.63 16.15 15.58
C THR A 130 -7.79 15.28 15.09
N GLY A 131 -8.12 15.35 13.80
CA GLY A 131 -9.30 14.72 13.20
C GLY A 131 -10.63 15.37 13.59
N ARG A 132 -10.62 16.42 14.43
CA ARG A 132 -11.83 17.10 14.93
C ARG A 132 -12.33 18.14 13.94
N HIS A 133 -13.58 18.59 14.12
CA HIS A 133 -14.14 19.69 13.36
C HIS A 133 -13.86 21.01 14.08
N ILE A 134 -13.35 22.01 13.35
CA ILE A 134 -13.03 23.34 13.85
C ILE A 134 -13.81 24.39 13.08
N ASN A 135 -14.12 25.52 13.73
CA ASN A 135 -14.86 26.61 13.10
C ASN A 135 -14.02 27.24 11.97
N HIS A 136 -14.62 27.39 10.79
CA HIS A 136 -13.97 27.99 9.63
C HIS A 136 -13.55 29.46 9.90
N LYS A 137 -14.31 30.21 10.72
CA LYS A 137 -13.98 31.59 11.07
C LYS A 137 -12.65 31.68 11.81
N THR A 138 -12.43 30.80 12.80
CA THR A 138 -11.15 30.72 13.53
C THR A 138 -9.96 30.49 12.59
N VAL A 139 -10.15 29.71 11.53
CA VAL A 139 -9.12 29.49 10.51
C VAL A 139 -8.87 30.76 9.70
N LEU A 140 -9.93 31.44 9.26
CA LEU A 140 -9.84 32.68 8.47
C LEU A 140 -9.32 33.88 9.26
N ASP A 141 -9.59 33.94 10.57
CA ASP A 141 -9.05 34.96 11.48
C ASP A 141 -7.53 34.77 11.68
N ASN A 142 -7.04 33.54 11.54
CA ASN A 142 -5.62 33.18 11.58
C ASN A 142 -5.04 32.96 10.17
N ALA A 143 -5.58 33.60 9.14
CA ALA A 143 -5.18 33.37 7.75
C ALA A 143 -3.67 33.57 7.51
N ASP A 144 -3.07 34.57 8.15
CA ASP A 144 -1.65 34.91 7.97
C ASP A 144 -0.71 33.78 8.44
N LYS A 145 -1.12 33.00 9.44
CA LYS A 145 -0.38 31.79 9.87
C LYS A 145 -0.22 30.81 8.71
N TYR A 146 -1.27 30.61 7.91
CA TYR A 146 -1.24 29.65 6.81
C TYR A 146 -0.53 30.22 5.58
N ARG A 147 -0.65 31.53 5.32
CA ARG A 147 0.12 32.19 4.24
C ARG A 147 1.62 32.14 4.50
N ALA A 148 2.05 32.35 5.75
CA ALA A 148 3.46 32.33 6.15
C ALA A 148 4.16 30.97 5.98
N MET A 149 3.41 29.88 5.74
CA MET A 149 3.99 28.56 5.40
C MET A 149 4.56 28.50 3.98
N PHE A 150 4.23 29.49 3.14
CA PHE A 150 4.59 29.54 1.73
C PHE A 150 5.51 30.74 1.47
N SER A 151 6.37 30.63 0.46
CA SER A 151 6.89 31.83 -0.20
C SER A 151 5.78 32.47 -1.05
N GLU A 152 5.88 33.77 -1.33
CA GLU A 152 4.88 34.50 -2.11
C GLU A 152 4.55 33.80 -3.44
N LYS A 153 5.58 33.40 -4.19
CA LYS A 153 5.42 32.65 -5.45
C LYS A 153 4.69 31.32 -5.27
N ARG A 154 4.97 30.60 -4.18
CA ARG A 154 4.33 29.31 -3.89
C ARG A 154 2.89 29.48 -3.41
N TRP A 155 2.59 30.57 -2.70
CA TRP A 155 1.22 30.90 -2.33
C TRP A 155 0.37 31.23 -3.54
N GLU A 156 0.89 32.01 -4.50
CA GLU A 156 0.18 32.28 -5.76
C GLU A 156 -0.05 31.00 -6.57
N GLU A 157 0.94 30.10 -6.63
CA GLU A 157 0.77 28.80 -7.28
C GLU A 157 -0.28 27.94 -6.57
N PHE A 158 -0.26 27.93 -5.24
CA PHE A 158 -1.25 27.22 -4.42
C PHE A 158 -2.66 27.74 -4.67
N LYS A 159 -2.86 29.07 -4.65
CA LYS A 159 -4.16 29.71 -4.96
C LYS A 159 -4.66 29.32 -6.35
N LYS A 160 -3.77 29.28 -7.35
CA LYS A 160 -4.11 28.84 -8.71
C LYS A 160 -4.60 27.40 -8.74
N ASP A 161 -3.90 26.48 -8.08
CA ASP A 161 -4.28 25.08 -8.05
C ASP A 161 -5.60 24.87 -7.26
N ILE A 162 -5.81 25.61 -6.16
CA ILE A 162 -7.07 25.63 -5.42
C ILE A 162 -8.22 26.13 -6.31
N LEU A 163 -8.00 27.21 -7.07
CA LEU A 163 -8.99 27.72 -8.02
C LEU A 163 -9.34 26.69 -9.09
N TYR A 164 -8.37 25.90 -9.57
CA TYR A 164 -8.64 24.80 -10.49
C TYR A 164 -9.61 23.76 -9.89
N PHE A 165 -9.31 23.22 -8.70
CA PHE A 165 -10.18 22.20 -8.08
C PHE A 165 -11.55 22.76 -7.71
N LYS A 166 -11.56 23.99 -7.19
CA LYS A 166 -12.78 24.75 -6.90
C LYS A 166 -13.68 24.89 -8.13
N LYS A 167 -13.12 25.21 -9.31
CA LYS A 167 -13.91 25.31 -10.57
C LYS A 167 -14.43 23.96 -11.03
N ASN A 168 -13.62 22.91 -10.89
CA ASN A 168 -13.95 21.55 -11.33
C ASN A 168 -14.88 20.77 -10.38
N LEU A 169 -15.26 21.34 -9.24
CA LEU A 169 -16.14 20.71 -8.26
C LEU A 169 -17.45 21.47 -8.10
N VAL A 170 -18.56 20.76 -8.10
CA VAL A 170 -19.86 21.31 -7.71
C VAL A 170 -19.87 21.74 -6.24
N GLN A 171 -20.74 22.69 -5.89
CA GLN A 171 -20.76 23.35 -4.56
C GLN A 171 -20.68 22.38 -3.37
N TYR A 172 -21.55 21.37 -3.34
CA TYR A 172 -21.61 20.45 -2.20
C TYR A 172 -20.35 19.58 -2.06
N ARG A 173 -19.66 19.27 -3.18
CA ARG A 173 -18.40 18.52 -3.17
C ARG A 173 -17.26 19.39 -2.66
N TRP A 174 -17.19 20.65 -3.09
CA TRP A 174 -16.22 21.61 -2.57
C TRP A 174 -16.40 21.83 -1.06
N ASN A 175 -17.65 21.92 -0.59
CA ASN A 175 -17.94 22.00 0.84
C ASN A 175 -17.43 20.78 1.62
N GLY A 176 -17.64 19.57 1.05
CA GLY A 176 -17.26 18.31 1.69
C GLY A 176 -15.77 18.03 1.69
N ILE A 177 -15.00 18.57 0.73
CA ILE A 177 -13.60 18.21 0.55
C ILE A 177 -12.73 18.56 1.76
N LEU A 178 -13.04 19.69 2.43
CA LEU A 178 -12.35 20.15 3.63
C LEU A 178 -12.82 19.43 4.91
N LYS A 179 -13.70 18.43 4.80
CA LYS A 179 -14.23 17.64 5.93
C LYS A 179 -13.81 16.16 5.86
N ASP A 180 -13.11 15.78 4.79
CA ASP A 180 -12.62 14.42 4.59
C ASP A 180 -11.41 14.11 5.47
N LYS A 181 -10.74 12.98 5.26
CA LYS A 181 -9.65 12.46 6.10
C LYS A 181 -8.26 12.74 5.51
N GLY A 182 -8.14 13.69 4.59
CA GLY A 182 -6.90 14.00 3.91
C GLY A 182 -6.53 12.94 2.87
N TYR A 183 -5.24 12.63 2.76
CA TYR A 183 -4.72 11.57 1.89
C TYR A 183 -3.79 10.66 2.67
N ASN A 184 -3.63 9.42 2.21
CA ASN A 184 -2.91 8.35 2.93
C ASN A 184 -1.58 7.94 2.26
N GLY A 185 -1.03 8.78 1.38
CA GLY A 185 0.30 8.52 0.83
C GLY A 185 1.37 8.74 1.88
N THR A 186 2.36 7.86 1.95
CA THR A 186 3.46 8.01 2.92
C THR A 186 4.38 9.18 2.53
N PRO A 187 5.27 9.64 3.42
CA PRO A 187 6.25 10.68 3.08
C PRO A 187 7.13 10.30 1.87
N VAL A 188 7.53 9.04 1.75
CA VAL A 188 8.35 8.56 0.61
C VAL A 188 7.55 8.65 -0.68
N TRP A 189 6.28 8.26 -0.65
CA TRP A 189 5.40 8.37 -1.80
C TRP A 189 5.19 9.82 -2.21
N SER A 190 4.88 10.70 -1.26
CA SER A 190 4.64 12.12 -1.52
C SER A 190 5.88 12.81 -2.09
N MET A 191 7.06 12.45 -1.58
CA MET A 191 8.33 12.94 -2.12
C MET A 191 8.52 12.53 -3.59
N VAL A 192 8.36 11.25 -3.90
CA VAL A 192 8.57 10.73 -5.27
C VAL A 192 7.51 11.27 -6.23
N VAL A 193 6.23 11.12 -5.90
CA VAL A 193 5.13 11.56 -6.76
C VAL A 193 5.11 13.08 -6.90
N GLY A 194 5.37 13.82 -5.83
CA GLY A 194 5.52 15.27 -5.88
C GLY A 194 6.66 15.70 -6.80
N THR A 195 7.85 15.09 -6.68
CA THR A 195 9.04 15.46 -7.47
C THR A 195 8.92 15.09 -8.94
N VAL A 196 8.41 13.89 -9.23
CA VAL A 196 8.34 13.36 -10.60
C VAL A 196 7.15 13.93 -11.36
N PHE A 197 6.02 14.16 -10.69
CA PHE A 197 4.76 14.48 -11.35
C PHE A 197 4.17 15.80 -10.87
N SER A 198 3.76 15.92 -9.60
CA SER A 198 2.87 17.01 -9.17
C SER A 198 3.53 18.39 -9.23
N ASN A 199 4.84 18.49 -8.98
CA ASN A 199 5.60 19.73 -9.13
C ASN A 199 5.92 20.09 -10.58
N ARG A 200 5.79 19.15 -11.52
CA ARG A 200 6.16 19.37 -12.94
C ARG A 200 4.95 19.63 -13.83
N ILE A 201 3.80 19.11 -13.45
CA ILE A 201 2.56 19.22 -14.24
C ILE A 201 1.65 20.25 -13.59
N SER A 202 1.50 21.39 -14.25
CA SER A 202 0.63 22.49 -13.82
C SER A 202 -0.85 22.16 -14.05
N THR A 203 -1.72 22.66 -13.18
CA THR A 203 -3.18 22.62 -13.37
C THR A 203 -3.67 23.44 -14.57
N ASP A 204 -2.83 24.29 -15.16
CA ASP A 204 -3.16 25.01 -16.41
C ASP A 204 -3.11 24.10 -17.65
N SER A 205 -2.55 22.89 -17.51
CA SER A 205 -2.44 21.94 -18.60
C SER A 205 -3.48 20.84 -18.46
N ASP A 206 -4.60 20.97 -19.16
CA ASP A 206 -5.65 19.93 -19.18
C ASP A 206 -5.10 18.57 -19.65
N LYS A 207 -4.21 18.58 -20.65
CA LYS A 207 -3.52 17.38 -21.13
C LYS A 207 -2.62 16.78 -20.06
N GLY A 208 -1.90 17.61 -19.32
CA GLY A 208 -1.06 17.17 -18.21
C GLY A 208 -1.88 16.56 -17.08
N MET A 209 -2.97 17.22 -16.67
CA MET A 209 -3.88 16.71 -15.64
C MET A 209 -4.57 15.41 -16.07
N MET A 210 -4.96 15.30 -17.34
CA MET A 210 -5.48 14.05 -17.91
C MET A 210 -4.43 12.95 -17.90
N PHE A 211 -3.18 13.25 -18.28
CA PHE A 211 -2.08 12.28 -18.20
C PHE A 211 -1.90 11.73 -16.79
N LEU A 212 -1.95 12.59 -15.77
CA LEU A 212 -1.90 12.16 -14.37
C LEU A 212 -3.06 11.22 -14.00
N ALA A 213 -4.27 11.51 -14.49
CA ALA A 213 -5.46 10.68 -14.24
C ALA A 213 -5.43 9.33 -14.96
N LEU A 214 -4.63 9.22 -16.04
CA LEU A 214 -4.45 7.98 -16.80
C LEU A 214 -3.37 7.06 -16.21
N LEU A 215 -2.58 7.51 -15.23
CA LEU A 215 -1.54 6.68 -14.63
C LEU A 215 -2.08 5.39 -13.99
N ASP A 216 -3.21 5.46 -13.28
CA ASP A 216 -3.83 4.27 -12.68
C ASP A 216 -4.30 3.25 -13.75
N PRO A 217 -5.08 3.64 -14.78
CA PRO A 217 -5.39 2.76 -15.92
C PRO A 217 -4.17 2.16 -16.63
N LEU A 218 -3.10 2.94 -16.80
CA LEU A 218 -1.86 2.45 -17.40
C LEU A 218 -1.17 1.40 -16.53
N LEU A 219 -1.13 1.61 -15.21
CA LEU A 219 -0.59 0.62 -14.26
C LEU A 219 -1.42 -0.65 -14.24
N ILE A 220 -2.75 -0.55 -14.30
CA ILE A 220 -3.65 -1.70 -14.43
C ILE A 220 -3.38 -2.46 -15.73
N LEU A 221 -3.18 -1.75 -16.86
CA LEU A 221 -2.84 -2.38 -18.13
C LEU A 221 -1.50 -3.11 -18.08
N VAL A 222 -0.47 -2.49 -17.50
CA VAL A 222 0.84 -3.15 -17.30
C VAL A 222 0.70 -4.39 -16.42
N ALA A 223 -0.02 -4.29 -15.31
CA ALA A 223 -0.24 -5.43 -14.41
C ALA A 223 -1.06 -6.55 -15.08
N PHE A 224 -2.03 -6.22 -15.93
CA PHE A 224 -2.75 -7.18 -16.76
C PHE A 224 -1.81 -7.94 -17.71
N LEU A 225 -0.93 -7.22 -18.42
CA LEU A 225 0.07 -7.83 -19.30
C LEU A 225 1.07 -8.70 -18.53
N MET A 226 1.51 -8.26 -17.34
CA MET A 226 2.35 -9.06 -16.45
C MET A 226 1.64 -10.34 -15.99
N ALA A 227 0.35 -10.25 -15.62
CA ALA A 227 -0.45 -11.41 -15.23
C ALA A 227 -0.63 -12.40 -16.38
N ALA A 228 -0.86 -11.90 -17.60
CA ALA A 228 -0.94 -12.72 -18.80
C ALA A 228 0.39 -13.43 -19.08
N TRP A 229 1.52 -12.74 -18.95
CA TRP A 229 2.86 -13.31 -19.11
C TRP A 229 3.23 -14.34 -18.03
N ALA A 230 2.87 -14.07 -16.78
CA ALA A 230 3.25 -14.90 -15.63
C ALA A 230 2.34 -16.11 -15.41
N PHE A 231 1.03 -15.92 -15.49
CA PHE A 231 0.00 -16.89 -15.12
C PHE A 231 -0.93 -17.28 -16.28
N GLY A 232 -0.79 -16.64 -17.45
CA GLY A 232 -1.60 -16.86 -18.64
C GLY A 232 -2.86 -15.99 -18.70
N TRP A 233 -3.46 -15.94 -19.89
CA TRP A 233 -4.62 -15.09 -20.21
C TRP A 233 -5.83 -15.28 -19.29
N ARG A 234 -6.07 -16.51 -18.82
CA ARG A 234 -7.19 -16.81 -17.90
C ARG A 234 -7.09 -15.97 -16.62
N THR A 235 -5.91 -15.91 -16.01
CA THR A 235 -5.68 -15.15 -14.77
C THR A 235 -5.79 -13.65 -15.04
N ALA A 236 -5.26 -13.19 -16.17
CA ALA A 236 -5.34 -11.79 -16.58
C ALA A 236 -6.81 -11.34 -16.78
N PHE A 237 -7.64 -12.18 -17.42
CA PHE A 237 -9.08 -11.90 -17.56
C PHE A 237 -9.78 -11.86 -16.21
N LEU A 238 -9.52 -12.81 -15.31
CA LEU A 238 -10.11 -12.79 -13.96
C LEU A 238 -9.72 -11.53 -13.18
N MET A 239 -8.48 -11.07 -13.30
CA MET A 239 -8.03 -9.82 -12.68
C MET A 239 -8.83 -8.62 -13.20
N ILE A 240 -8.98 -8.48 -14.52
CA ILE A 240 -9.73 -7.36 -15.11
C ILE A 240 -11.22 -7.47 -14.82
N ILE A 241 -11.79 -8.67 -14.77
CA ILE A 241 -13.18 -8.87 -14.35
C ILE A 241 -13.38 -8.39 -12.91
N LEU A 242 -12.48 -8.81 -12.00
CA LEU A 242 -12.51 -8.37 -10.61
C LEU A 242 -12.45 -6.85 -10.53
N LEU A 243 -11.44 -6.22 -11.13
CA LEU A 243 -11.27 -4.77 -11.08
C LEU A 243 -12.46 -4.04 -11.74
N GLY A 244 -12.90 -4.51 -12.90
CA GLY A 244 -13.95 -3.86 -13.68
C GLY A 244 -15.34 -3.97 -13.05
N THR A 245 -15.55 -4.90 -12.13
CA THR A 245 -16.83 -5.10 -11.42
C THR A 245 -16.78 -4.65 -9.95
N ASN A 246 -15.60 -4.36 -9.42
CA ASN A 246 -15.44 -3.98 -8.02
C ASN A 246 -16.00 -2.58 -7.71
N TYR A 247 -16.75 -2.48 -6.63
CA TYR A 247 -17.29 -1.22 -6.10
C TYR A 247 -16.20 -0.16 -5.84
N MET A 248 -15.02 -0.56 -5.37
CA MET A 248 -13.90 0.35 -5.10
C MET A 248 -13.31 0.98 -6.36
N MET A 249 -13.54 0.37 -7.53
CA MET A 249 -13.11 0.90 -8.83
C MET A 249 -14.19 1.78 -9.48
N LYS A 250 -15.26 2.12 -8.77
CA LYS A 250 -16.24 3.11 -9.21
C LYS A 250 -15.75 4.54 -8.95
N TRP A 251 -16.41 5.50 -9.58
CA TRP A 251 -16.08 6.93 -9.51
C TRP A 251 -16.12 7.52 -8.11
N TRP A 252 -16.93 6.95 -7.23
CA TRP A 252 -17.02 7.41 -5.84
C TRP A 252 -15.75 7.15 -5.03
N HIS A 253 -14.87 6.29 -5.53
CA HIS A 253 -13.69 5.80 -4.83
C HIS A 253 -12.43 6.02 -5.65
N MET A 254 -12.02 5.09 -6.52
CA MET A 254 -10.67 5.11 -7.11
C MET A 254 -10.60 5.46 -8.60
N LYS A 255 -11.73 5.45 -9.31
CA LYS A 255 -11.72 5.77 -10.75
C LYS A 255 -11.44 7.26 -10.97
N GLY A 256 -10.57 7.54 -11.94
CA GLY A 256 -10.14 8.90 -12.26
C GLY A 256 -9.34 9.57 -11.15
N ALA A 257 -8.86 8.80 -10.17
CA ALA A 257 -8.04 9.28 -9.07
C ALA A 257 -6.56 9.34 -9.46
N TYR A 258 -5.72 9.82 -8.53
CA TYR A 258 -4.31 10.03 -8.77
C TYR A 258 -3.45 8.99 -8.05
N LEU A 259 -2.97 7.98 -8.80
CA LEU A 259 -2.08 6.91 -8.32
C LEU A 259 -2.62 6.23 -7.04
N ARG A 260 -3.89 5.82 -7.06
CA ARG A 260 -4.53 5.09 -5.96
C ARG A 260 -4.32 3.59 -6.05
N THR A 261 -4.02 3.07 -7.24
CA THR A 261 -3.88 1.64 -7.52
C THR A 261 -2.44 1.16 -7.56
N ASP A 262 -1.48 2.09 -7.53
CA ASP A 262 -0.05 1.82 -7.71
C ASP A 262 0.49 0.72 -6.80
N TRP A 263 0.21 0.80 -5.50
CA TRP A 263 0.63 -0.20 -4.51
C TRP A 263 0.08 -1.58 -4.84
N ALA A 264 -1.19 -1.68 -5.22
CA ALA A 264 -1.84 -2.95 -5.53
C ALA A 264 -1.32 -3.54 -6.84
N MET A 265 -1.10 -2.71 -7.85
CA MET A 265 -0.55 -3.14 -9.14
C MET A 265 0.92 -3.57 -9.00
N CYS A 266 1.69 -2.93 -8.13
CA CYS A 266 3.03 -3.36 -7.77
C CYS A 266 3.03 -4.74 -7.08
N LEU A 267 2.07 -5.02 -6.20
CA LEU A 267 1.94 -6.36 -5.59
C LEU A 267 1.56 -7.44 -6.61
N VAL A 268 0.66 -7.13 -7.56
CA VAL A 268 0.35 -8.04 -8.69
C VAL A 268 1.62 -8.29 -9.50
N GLY A 269 2.37 -7.23 -9.83
CA GLY A 269 3.66 -7.34 -10.52
C GLY A 269 4.67 -8.18 -9.75
N ALA A 270 4.77 -8.00 -8.42
CA ALA A 270 5.64 -8.78 -7.56
C ALA A 270 5.28 -10.27 -7.58
N ALA A 271 3.99 -10.62 -7.48
CA ALA A 271 3.54 -12.01 -7.59
C ALA A 271 3.88 -12.62 -8.97
N CYS A 272 3.75 -11.83 -10.04
CA CYS A 272 4.13 -12.25 -11.40
C CYS A 272 5.65 -12.52 -11.51
N LEU A 273 6.47 -11.65 -10.90
CA LEU A 273 7.92 -11.79 -10.89
C LEU A 273 8.39 -12.96 -10.04
N ILE A 274 7.76 -13.21 -8.88
CA ILE A 274 8.01 -14.40 -8.07
C ILE A 274 7.72 -15.67 -8.88
N LYS A 275 6.58 -15.71 -9.59
CA LYS A 275 6.23 -16.84 -10.45
C LYS A 275 7.25 -17.10 -11.57
N LYS A 276 7.98 -16.06 -11.97
CA LYS A 276 9.02 -16.10 -13.01
C LYS A 276 10.43 -16.11 -12.43
N GLU A 277 10.56 -16.41 -11.14
CA GLU A 277 11.83 -16.56 -10.41
C GLU A 277 12.71 -15.29 -10.42
N ARG A 278 12.10 -14.12 -10.62
CA ARG A 278 12.76 -12.80 -10.62
C ARG A 278 12.61 -12.13 -9.25
N PHE A 279 13.22 -12.73 -8.22
CA PHE A 279 13.01 -12.34 -6.82
C PHE A 279 13.48 -10.92 -6.49
N GLY A 280 14.59 -10.45 -7.06
CA GLY A 280 15.09 -9.09 -6.80
C GLY A 280 14.09 -8.00 -7.17
N TRP A 281 13.55 -8.07 -8.39
CA TRP A 281 12.52 -7.13 -8.85
C TRP A 281 11.19 -7.30 -8.11
N ALA A 282 10.83 -8.52 -7.71
CA ALA A 282 9.66 -8.74 -6.87
C ALA A 282 9.81 -8.04 -5.50
N GLY A 283 11.01 -8.09 -4.91
CA GLY A 283 11.37 -7.35 -3.70
C GLY A 283 11.23 -5.84 -3.89
N VAL A 284 11.75 -5.29 -5.00
CA VAL A 284 11.61 -3.86 -5.33
C VAL A 284 10.14 -3.43 -5.42
N LEU A 285 9.30 -4.17 -6.15
CA LEU A 285 7.88 -3.82 -6.28
C LEU A 285 7.11 -3.97 -4.96
N THR A 286 7.44 -4.99 -4.15
CA THR A 286 6.84 -5.17 -2.83
C THR A 286 7.26 -4.05 -1.88
N GLY A 287 8.54 -3.69 -1.88
CA GLY A 287 9.07 -2.56 -1.11
C GLY A 287 8.40 -1.26 -1.50
N TRP A 288 8.26 -0.98 -2.80
CA TRP A 288 7.51 0.19 -3.27
C TRP A 288 6.05 0.16 -2.82
N ALA A 289 5.36 -0.98 -2.88
CA ALA A 289 3.96 -1.07 -2.44
C ALA A 289 3.76 -0.73 -0.95
N VAL A 290 4.73 -1.07 -0.10
CA VAL A 290 4.73 -0.74 1.34
C VAL A 290 5.16 0.70 1.60
N LEU A 291 6.12 1.19 0.81
CA LEU A 291 6.52 2.59 0.86
C LEU A 291 5.45 3.50 0.28
N SER A 292 4.59 3.04 -0.64
CA SER A 292 3.54 3.88 -1.20
C SER A 292 2.34 4.03 -0.26
N ARG A 293 1.95 2.94 0.40
CA ARG A 293 0.88 2.90 1.42
C ARG A 293 1.30 1.95 2.53
N ILE A 294 0.92 2.21 3.79
CA ILE A 294 1.35 1.37 4.91
C ILE A 294 0.58 0.02 5.01
N PHE A 295 -0.63 -0.06 4.46
CA PHE A 295 -1.51 -1.24 4.60
C PHE A 295 -0.87 -2.56 4.11
N PRO A 296 -0.12 -2.59 3.00
CA PRO A 296 0.58 -3.79 2.53
C PRO A 296 1.73 -4.27 3.41
N ALA A 297 2.12 -3.55 4.47
CA ALA A 297 3.19 -3.98 5.37
C ALA A 297 2.92 -5.36 5.98
N VAL A 298 1.64 -5.73 6.17
CA VAL A 298 1.25 -7.08 6.62
C VAL A 298 1.75 -8.19 5.67
N LEU A 299 1.89 -7.90 4.37
CA LEU A 299 2.38 -8.88 3.40
C LEU A 299 3.88 -9.13 3.55
N LEU A 300 4.63 -8.22 4.17
CA LEU A 300 6.03 -8.45 4.53
C LEU A 300 6.17 -9.42 5.70
N PHE A 301 5.14 -9.58 6.54
CA PHE A 301 5.21 -10.46 7.71
C PHE A 301 5.53 -11.91 7.30
N GLY A 302 4.86 -12.45 6.30
CA GLY A 302 5.12 -13.82 5.84
C GLY A 302 6.54 -14.00 5.29
N VAL A 303 7.05 -13.02 4.54
CA VAL A 303 8.42 -13.03 4.03
C VAL A 303 9.43 -12.92 5.18
N GLY A 304 9.19 -12.01 6.11
CA GLY A 304 10.03 -11.80 7.29
C GLY A 304 10.06 -13.03 8.22
N ALA A 305 8.91 -13.66 8.45
CA ALA A 305 8.81 -14.88 9.25
C ALA A 305 9.56 -16.05 8.60
N LYS A 306 9.48 -16.20 7.27
CA LYS A 306 10.24 -17.22 6.54
C LYS A 306 11.75 -16.95 6.60
N LEU A 307 12.18 -15.71 6.43
CA LEU A 307 13.59 -15.33 6.57
C LEU A 307 14.09 -15.62 7.98
N PHE A 308 13.34 -15.22 9.00
CA PHE A 308 13.64 -15.52 10.40
C PHE A 308 13.79 -17.02 10.62
N TRP A 309 12.85 -17.83 10.13
CA TRP A 309 12.92 -19.28 10.26
C TRP A 309 14.16 -19.88 9.60
N HIS A 310 14.51 -19.43 8.39
CA HIS A 310 15.74 -19.87 7.72
C HIS A 310 17.01 -19.48 8.49
N LEU A 311 17.03 -18.30 9.11
CA LEU A 311 18.14 -17.88 9.97
C LEU A 311 18.24 -18.75 11.23
N VAL A 312 17.10 -19.11 11.83
CA VAL A 312 17.05 -20.06 12.96
C VAL A 312 17.56 -21.44 12.54
N ASP A 313 17.12 -21.96 11.39
CA ASP A 313 17.60 -23.26 10.89
C ASP A 313 19.11 -23.26 10.61
N LEU A 314 19.62 -22.19 10.00
CA LEU A 314 21.06 -22.01 9.73
C LEU A 314 21.86 -21.98 11.04
N THR A 315 21.44 -21.13 11.99
CA THR A 315 22.13 -21.00 13.29
C THR A 315 22.06 -22.29 14.10
N ALA A 316 20.94 -23.00 14.11
CA ALA A 316 20.80 -24.29 14.77
C ALA A 316 21.71 -25.35 14.13
N THR A 317 21.82 -25.35 12.80
CA THR A 317 22.70 -26.28 12.06
C THR A 317 24.17 -26.03 12.39
N GLU A 318 24.60 -24.77 12.41
CA GLU A 318 25.98 -24.40 12.79
C GLU A 318 26.28 -24.71 14.25
N ALA A 319 25.36 -24.39 15.17
CA ALA A 319 25.49 -24.70 16.59
C ALA A 319 25.60 -26.22 16.81
N TRP A 320 24.81 -27.02 16.09
CA TRP A 320 24.89 -28.48 16.14
C TRP A 320 26.21 -29.02 15.59
N ALA A 321 26.75 -28.42 14.52
CA ALA A 321 28.05 -28.78 13.99
C ALA A 321 29.19 -28.46 14.98
N LEU A 322 29.14 -27.29 15.63
CA LEU A 322 30.06 -26.92 16.72
C LEU A 322 29.95 -27.90 17.89
N TYR A 323 28.74 -28.24 18.33
CA TYR A 323 28.49 -29.22 19.38
C TYR A 323 29.17 -30.57 19.07
N LYS A 324 29.03 -31.06 17.84
CA LYS A 324 29.67 -32.30 17.39
C LYS A 324 31.20 -32.20 17.40
N ARG A 325 31.78 -31.08 16.96
CA ARG A 325 33.24 -30.84 16.94
C ARG A 325 33.86 -30.79 18.33
N MET A 326 33.10 -30.38 19.34
CA MET A 326 33.61 -30.35 20.72
C MET A 326 33.85 -31.75 21.29
N GLU A 327 33.31 -32.81 20.66
CA GLU A 327 33.43 -34.21 21.08
C GLU A 327 33.18 -34.39 22.58
N ILE A 328 32.17 -33.70 23.12
CA ILE A 328 31.97 -33.56 24.58
C ILE A 328 31.93 -34.94 25.27
N GLN A 329 31.37 -35.95 24.62
CA GLN A 329 31.26 -37.33 25.13
C GLN A 329 32.61 -38.02 25.39
N THR A 330 33.67 -37.69 24.63
CA THR A 330 35.01 -38.31 24.78
C THR A 330 35.87 -37.60 25.82
N ARG A 331 35.42 -36.46 26.35
CA ARG A 331 36.20 -35.66 27.30
C ARG A 331 36.07 -36.16 28.76
N PRO A 332 37.08 -35.88 29.62
CA PRO A 332 37.02 -36.19 31.05
C PRO A 332 35.75 -35.62 31.73
N LEU A 333 35.28 -36.25 32.80
CA LEU A 333 34.06 -35.82 33.51
C LEU A 333 34.09 -34.35 33.94
N THR A 334 35.25 -33.88 34.44
CA THR A 334 35.45 -32.48 34.84
C THR A 334 35.25 -31.51 33.67
N ALA A 335 35.84 -31.80 32.51
CA ALA A 335 35.67 -30.98 31.30
C ALA A 335 34.21 -30.96 30.81
N ARG A 336 33.51 -32.10 30.86
CA ARG A 336 32.08 -32.18 30.52
C ARG A 336 31.23 -31.32 31.44
N MET A 337 31.45 -31.43 32.76
CA MET A 337 30.73 -30.65 33.76
C MET A 337 30.96 -29.16 33.59
N THR A 338 32.19 -28.72 33.30
CA THR A 338 32.49 -27.31 33.02
C THR A 338 31.75 -26.83 31.77
N ILE A 339 31.76 -27.60 30.68
CA ILE A 339 31.06 -27.21 29.44
C ILE A 339 29.54 -27.09 29.69
N TYR A 340 28.91 -28.07 30.36
CA TYR A 340 27.49 -28.00 30.67
C TYR A 340 27.14 -26.86 31.62
N ALA A 341 27.96 -26.61 32.65
CA ALA A 341 27.76 -25.49 33.56
C ALA A 341 27.88 -24.15 32.84
N THR A 342 28.87 -23.98 31.96
CA THR A 342 29.02 -22.77 31.14
C THR A 342 27.83 -22.56 30.20
N LEU A 343 27.37 -23.62 29.52
CA LEU A 343 26.18 -23.54 28.65
C LEU A 343 24.91 -23.19 29.45
N LEU A 344 24.75 -23.77 30.64
CA LEU A 344 23.63 -23.47 31.53
C LEU A 344 23.66 -22.03 32.03
N VAL A 345 24.81 -21.56 32.51
CA VAL A 345 25.00 -20.17 32.94
C VAL A 345 24.74 -19.21 31.78
N PHE A 346 25.22 -19.54 30.58
CA PHE A 346 24.94 -18.76 29.38
C PHE A 346 23.45 -18.72 29.05
N ALA A 347 22.75 -19.86 29.09
CA ALA A 347 21.31 -19.91 28.85
C ALA A 347 20.53 -19.08 29.89
N ILE A 348 20.88 -19.18 31.17
CA ILE A 348 20.30 -18.36 32.24
C ILE A 348 20.56 -16.87 31.97
N ALA A 349 21.79 -16.50 31.62
CA ALA A 349 22.16 -15.12 31.32
C ALA A 349 21.39 -14.57 30.11
N VAL A 350 21.19 -15.36 29.05
CA VAL A 350 20.40 -14.96 27.87
C VAL A 350 18.92 -14.82 28.20
N ILE A 351 18.33 -15.75 28.95
CA ILE A 351 16.93 -15.66 29.39
C ILE A 351 16.72 -14.44 30.28
N TRP A 352 17.61 -14.24 31.26
CA TRP A 352 17.56 -13.11 32.17
C TRP A 352 17.75 -11.78 31.45
N GLY A 353 18.71 -11.68 30.53
CA GLY A 353 18.91 -10.49 29.70
C GLY A 353 17.73 -10.21 28.77
N SER A 354 17.10 -11.26 28.22
CA SER A 354 15.92 -11.12 27.37
C SER A 354 14.70 -10.66 28.17
N TYR A 355 14.52 -11.20 29.38
CA TYR A 355 13.51 -10.72 30.32
C TYR A 355 13.75 -9.27 30.74
N GLY A 356 15.00 -8.90 31.05
CA GLY A 356 15.39 -7.53 31.38
C GLY A 356 15.11 -6.56 30.23
N MET A 357 15.42 -6.94 28.98
CA MET A 357 15.07 -6.16 27.78
C MET A 357 13.55 -6.04 27.61
N ALA A 358 12.81 -7.13 27.75
CA ALA A 358 11.37 -7.13 27.56
C ALA A 358 10.63 -6.31 28.64
N SER A 359 10.99 -6.51 29.91
CA SER A 359 10.33 -5.88 31.06
C SER A 359 10.84 -4.47 31.37
N GLY A 360 12.13 -4.21 31.18
CA GLY A 360 12.77 -2.93 31.51
C GLY A 360 12.85 -1.94 30.35
N VAL A 361 12.71 -2.40 29.10
CA VAL A 361 12.81 -1.53 27.91
C VAL A 361 11.54 -1.59 27.06
N ILE A 362 11.16 -2.78 26.60
CA ILE A 362 10.08 -2.94 25.60
C ILE A 362 8.71 -2.62 26.21
N ALA A 363 8.36 -3.20 27.35
CA ALA A 363 7.07 -2.97 28.00
C ALA A 363 6.86 -1.49 28.41
N PRO A 364 7.83 -0.81 29.06
CA PRO A 364 7.73 0.62 29.36
C PRO A 364 7.62 1.50 28.11
N TRP A 365 8.40 1.20 27.05
CA TRP A 365 8.32 1.96 25.80
C TRP A 365 6.98 1.78 25.08
N MET A 366 6.43 0.56 25.04
CA MET A 366 5.10 0.32 24.44
C MET A 366 3.97 0.98 25.23
N GLY A 367 4.10 1.02 26.56
CA GLY A 367 3.14 1.60 27.50
C GLY A 367 3.27 3.12 27.70
N GLY A 368 4.36 3.72 27.22
CA GLY A 368 4.63 5.16 27.33
C GLY A 368 3.74 6.01 26.42
N GLU A 369 3.58 7.29 26.79
CA GLU A 369 2.80 8.28 26.03
C GLU A 369 3.44 8.60 24.66
N SER A 370 4.76 8.47 24.54
CA SER A 370 5.52 8.60 23.30
C SER A 370 6.28 7.32 22.97
N ARG A 371 6.27 6.95 21.68
CA ARG A 371 6.91 5.74 21.13
C ARG A 371 8.02 6.09 20.14
N GLY A 372 8.74 7.17 20.41
CA GLY A 372 9.84 7.60 19.56
C GLY A 372 11.06 6.70 19.73
N VAL A 373 11.92 6.73 18.71
CA VAL A 373 13.18 5.98 18.70
C VAL A 373 14.13 6.53 19.77
N SER A 374 14.11 7.83 20.04
CA SER A 374 14.92 8.43 21.11
C SER A 374 14.55 7.87 22.47
N GLU A 375 13.25 7.86 22.81
CA GLU A 375 12.82 7.34 24.12
C GLU A 375 13.10 5.85 24.27
N PHE A 376 13.00 5.06 23.19
CA PHE A 376 13.44 3.67 23.21
C PHE A 376 14.90 3.53 23.66
N PHE A 377 15.81 4.34 23.08
CA PHE A 377 17.22 4.32 23.48
C PHE A 377 17.46 4.88 24.88
N ASP A 378 16.63 5.79 25.35
CA ASP A 378 16.69 6.26 26.74
C ASP A 378 16.28 5.15 27.71
N TYR A 379 15.24 4.37 27.40
CA TYR A 379 14.91 3.15 28.14
C TYR A 379 16.01 2.09 28.07
N VAL A 380 16.67 1.91 26.93
CA VAL A 380 17.84 1.01 26.82
C VAL A 380 18.97 1.46 27.75
N LYS A 381 19.27 2.77 27.79
CA LYS A 381 20.32 3.33 28.67
C LYS A 381 19.94 3.23 30.14
N ALA A 382 18.67 3.50 30.48
CA ALA A 382 18.19 3.55 31.86
C ALA A 382 17.87 2.17 32.45
N GLY A 383 17.33 1.25 31.64
CA GLY A 383 16.76 -0.02 32.09
C GLY A 383 17.62 -1.26 31.83
N ALA A 384 18.53 -1.24 30.85
CA ALA A 384 19.25 -2.47 30.48
C ALA A 384 20.50 -2.75 31.33
N GLY A 385 21.12 -1.76 31.99
CA GLY A 385 22.17 -1.97 33.00
C GLY A 385 23.33 -2.93 32.62
N GLY A 386 23.63 -3.12 31.33
CA GLY A 386 24.61 -4.11 30.84
C GLY A 386 24.06 -5.50 30.46
N ASN A 387 22.79 -5.80 30.76
CA ASN A 387 22.11 -7.09 30.54
C ASN A 387 21.49 -7.23 29.13
N SER A 388 22.19 -6.79 28.09
CA SER A 388 21.69 -6.96 26.72
C SER A 388 21.93 -8.41 26.25
N PRO A 389 20.92 -9.11 25.69
CA PRO A 389 21.12 -10.41 25.04
C PRO A 389 22.24 -10.37 23.99
N LEU A 390 22.42 -9.23 23.32
CA LEU A 390 23.47 -9.02 22.32
C LEU A 390 24.87 -8.95 22.95
N MET A 391 25.01 -8.35 24.13
CA MET A 391 26.29 -8.33 24.86
C MET A 391 26.66 -9.74 25.31
N HIS A 392 25.70 -10.53 25.80
CA HIS A 392 25.95 -11.90 26.23
C HIS A 392 26.36 -12.79 25.03
N LEU A 393 25.68 -12.67 23.90
CA LEU A 393 26.04 -13.34 22.64
C LEU A 393 27.46 -12.94 22.17
N PHE A 394 27.82 -11.66 22.29
CA PHE A 394 29.17 -11.18 21.97
C PHE A 394 30.23 -11.77 22.92
N THR A 395 29.97 -11.83 24.23
CA THR A 395 30.88 -12.44 25.21
C THR A 395 31.11 -13.93 24.92
N LEU A 396 30.05 -14.67 24.55
CA LEU A 396 30.18 -16.08 24.18
C LEU A 396 30.97 -16.26 22.87
N ALA A 397 30.76 -15.39 21.87
CA ALA A 397 31.49 -15.44 20.61
C ALA A 397 32.99 -15.15 20.82
N VAL A 398 33.34 -14.17 21.67
CA VAL A 398 34.73 -13.88 22.04
C VAL A 398 35.35 -15.05 22.80
N TRP A 399 34.60 -15.67 23.72
CA TRP A 399 35.07 -16.84 24.46
C TRP A 399 35.34 -18.04 23.55
N GLY A 400 34.43 -18.34 22.61
CA GLY A 400 34.57 -19.44 21.65
C GLY A 400 35.64 -19.21 20.57
N ALA A 401 36.10 -17.98 20.38
CA ALA A 401 37.22 -17.66 19.49
C ALA A 401 38.59 -17.69 20.20
N ALA A 402 38.61 -17.67 21.54
CA ALA A 402 39.81 -17.61 22.36
C ALA A 402 40.25 -18.98 22.92
N GLY A 403 39.49 -20.05 22.68
CA GLY A 403 39.82 -21.44 23.05
C GLY A 403 39.77 -22.35 21.83
#